data_AF-A0A955E629-F1
#
_entry.id   AF-A0A955E629-F1
#
_cell.length_a   1.000
_cell.length_b   1.000
_cell.length_c   1.000
_cell.angle_alpha   90.00
_cell.angle_beta   90.00
_cell.angle_gamma   90.00
#
_symmetry.space_group_name_H-M   'P 1'
#
loop_
_entity.id
_entity.type
_entity.pdbx_description
1 polymer ?
#
loop_
_entity_poly.entity_id
_entity_poly.type
_entity_poly.pdbx_seq_one_letter_code
_entity_poly.pdbx_strand_id
1 'polypeptide(L)'
;MNYPATPSGDSRNRGFSVVEMMVTIGVLVLVAAGVSAIFTSIGDTVARGRKVSELNRFASQVERVMREDFERMTRDGFLVIVNQNATDFNGNLVDVQLSSADASDLDANGNTGRVRRVDEIMFFARGSFASSRRALASGLVAESSEAAIYYGHGQKRPPALGDGGDIDNYISNKYLFFNPQPYDNNYPARYNANLDASLGASPLGELNPNRYAKDWSLLRHVTLLMSPESAGRVLPQEVFGLDRRDPNEREYLEDSERQIALQPVARSIFSSLRGTDPRRIMQDPNPPRAISDPYTTNLSELSGYRRRASGLVDIAVGDLGFVRSVVTSVNRTPRSFGINPRNIFGAGTRQYDNFAKQYFNPANTTTDPTVTTSDRSIVRQWMIDALPSEWDQSGGIPVQVSRVRYEDVPTRLLYSDAQFNNNDTGRLQQAIAESNQEMLGSSVFLPRCTEFIVEWSYGFVNENIVNVTDPEFKQLIWYGRDRRIDSNADGLLTAADRVAARFYNKSYGRTGTNQGPDELLVVGHGAGGIADNVPEIACFGYFDPNGALDPNGFKPWSWPRFIRVTMSIADASDPTIEETYQVVLEVPAGGG
;
A
#
# COMPACT_ATOMS: atom_id res chain seq x y z
N MET A 1 44.38 -7.65 96.35
CA MET A 1 43.47 -8.34 95.41
C MET A 1 43.47 -7.46 94.16
N ASN A 2 44.30 -7.80 93.18
CA ASN A 2 44.78 -6.83 92.20
C ASN A 2 44.08 -7.07 90.85
N TYR A 3 43.40 -6.04 90.35
CA TYR A 3 42.87 -6.06 88.98
C TYR A 3 44.02 -5.93 87.97
N PRO A 4 44.08 -6.77 86.93
CA PRO A 4 44.97 -6.54 85.80
C PRO A 4 44.49 -5.31 85.02
N ALA A 5 45.40 -4.40 84.71
CA ALA A 5 45.09 -3.17 84.00
C ALA A 5 44.69 -3.45 82.55
N THR A 6 43.60 -2.83 82.09
CA THR A 6 43.24 -2.76 80.67
C THR A 6 44.35 -2.00 79.93
N PRO A 7 44.98 -2.57 78.89
CA PRO A 7 45.92 -1.83 78.08
C PRO A 7 45.16 -0.75 77.31
N SER A 8 45.43 0.52 77.63
CA SER A 8 45.04 1.65 76.80
C SER A 8 45.76 1.52 75.45
N GLY A 9 45.05 0.97 74.47
CA GLY A 9 45.54 0.86 73.09
C GLY A 9 45.78 2.24 72.54
N ASP A 10 47.04 2.69 72.61
CA ASP A 10 47.53 3.97 72.09
C ASP A 10 47.30 3.97 70.57
N SER A 11 46.14 4.48 70.16
CA SER A 11 45.69 4.51 68.77
C SER A 11 46.50 5.55 68.00
N ARG A 12 47.75 5.18 67.70
CA ARG A 12 48.61 5.92 66.79
C ARG A 12 47.92 5.98 65.43
N ASN A 13 47.24 7.09 65.19
CA ASN A 13 46.70 7.48 63.90
C ASN A 13 47.86 7.61 62.91
N ARG A 14 48.24 6.47 62.32
CA ARG A 14 49.19 6.42 61.19
C ARG A 14 48.51 7.11 60.02
N GLY A 15 48.86 8.36 59.79
CA GLY A 15 48.47 9.07 58.58
C GLY A 15 48.99 8.29 57.37
N PHE A 16 48.11 8.06 56.39
CA PHE A 16 48.48 7.41 55.13
C PHE A 16 49.62 8.16 54.45
N SER A 17 50.57 7.41 53.90
CA SER A 17 51.60 8.00 53.04
C SER A 17 50.98 8.49 51.73
N VAL A 18 51.58 9.53 51.13
CA VAL A 18 51.14 10.06 49.82
C VAL A 18 51.14 8.96 48.75
N VAL A 19 52.07 8.00 48.83
CA VAL A 19 52.16 6.86 47.93
C VAL A 19 50.95 5.92 48.09
N GLU A 20 50.55 5.58 49.32
CA GLU A 20 49.33 4.78 49.55
C GLU A 20 48.08 5.49 49.04
N MET A 21 48.00 6.82 49.21
CA MET A 21 46.88 7.60 48.67
C MET A 21 46.84 7.55 47.13
N MET A 22 47.98 7.71 46.46
CA MET A 22 48.07 7.60 45.00
C MET A 22 47.73 6.19 44.48
N VAL A 23 48.22 5.14 45.14
CA VAL A 23 47.89 3.75 44.80
C VAL A 23 46.39 3.48 45.00
N THR A 24 45.81 3.96 46.11
CA THR A 24 44.38 3.81 46.38
C THR A 24 43.52 4.51 45.32
N ILE A 25 43.89 5.73 44.92
CA ILE A 25 43.20 6.46 43.83
C ILE A 25 43.34 5.71 42.50
N GLY A 26 44.54 5.21 42.16
CA GLY A 26 44.77 4.45 40.92
C GLY A 26 43.93 3.16 40.84
N VAL A 27 43.88 2.40 41.93
CA VAL A 27 43.02 1.21 42.04
C VAL A 27 41.54 1.58 41.97
N LEU A 28 41.11 2.64 42.65
CA LEU A 28 39.72 3.11 42.62
C LEU A 28 39.27 3.52 41.20
N VAL A 29 40.12 4.23 40.45
CA VAL A 29 39.84 4.61 39.05
C VAL A 29 39.74 3.38 38.15
N LEU A 30 40.63 2.39 38.31
CA LEU A 30 40.60 1.16 37.51
C LEU A 30 39.34 0.33 37.81
N VAL A 31 38.97 0.19 39.09
CA VAL A 31 37.73 -0.49 39.49
C VAL A 31 36.50 0.25 38.97
N ALA A 32 36.46 1.58 39.08
CA ALA A 32 35.35 2.39 38.56
C ALA A 32 35.21 2.25 37.02
N ALA A 33 36.32 2.24 36.28
CA ALA A 33 36.32 2.02 34.84
C ALA A 33 35.81 0.62 34.45
N GLY A 34 36.27 -0.43 35.15
CA GLY A 34 35.80 -1.80 34.93
C GLY A 34 34.32 -1.99 35.24
N VAL A 35 33.84 -1.43 36.35
CA VAL A 35 32.43 -1.43 36.74
C VAL A 35 31.57 -0.65 35.73
N SER A 36 32.06 0.50 35.24
CA SER A 36 31.38 1.26 34.19
C SER A 36 31.23 0.46 32.90
N ALA A 37 32.30 -0.20 32.42
CA ALA A 37 32.27 -1.01 31.20
C ALA A 37 31.27 -2.19 31.30
N ILE A 38 31.20 -2.83 32.47
CA ILE A 38 30.22 -3.88 32.76
C ILE A 38 28.79 -3.33 32.72
N PHE A 39 28.53 -2.17 33.35
CA PHE A 39 27.20 -1.56 33.32
C PHE A 39 26.78 -1.09 31.93
N THR A 40 27.71 -0.57 31.10
CA THR A 40 27.44 -0.28 29.68
C THR A 40 27.06 -1.55 28.92
N SER A 41 27.85 -2.63 29.04
CA SER A 41 27.57 -3.89 28.34
C SER A 41 26.24 -4.54 28.76
N ILE A 42 25.91 -4.49 30.06
CA ILE A 42 24.60 -4.94 30.57
C ILE A 42 23.48 -4.01 30.06
N GLY A 43 23.70 -2.70 30.05
CA GLY A 43 22.75 -1.71 29.52
C GLY A 43 22.42 -1.95 28.05
N ASP A 44 23.43 -2.13 27.21
CA ASP A 44 23.30 -2.43 25.78
C ASP A 44 22.57 -3.77 25.56
N THR A 45 22.90 -4.79 26.35
CA THR A 45 22.25 -6.12 26.28
C THR A 45 20.77 -6.03 26.67
N VAL A 46 20.44 -5.30 27.74
CA VAL A 46 19.05 -5.08 28.17
C VAL A 46 18.30 -4.21 27.17
N ALA A 47 18.93 -3.20 26.56
CA ALA A 47 18.34 -2.39 25.51
C ALA A 47 18.03 -3.23 24.27
N ARG A 48 18.97 -4.03 23.78
CA ARG A 48 18.76 -4.99 22.68
C ARG A 48 17.66 -6.00 23.01
N GLY A 49 17.65 -6.56 24.23
CA GLY A 49 16.61 -7.49 24.67
C GLY A 49 15.21 -6.86 24.70
N ARG A 50 15.09 -5.58 25.10
CA ARG A 50 13.82 -4.83 25.03
C ARG A 50 13.39 -4.58 23.59
N LYS A 51 14.29 -4.10 22.73
CA LYS A 51 14.03 -3.89 21.28
C LYS A 51 13.48 -5.16 20.62
N VAL A 52 14.18 -6.28 20.76
CA VAL A 52 13.77 -7.58 20.21
C VAL A 52 12.42 -8.02 20.78
N SER A 53 12.14 -7.76 22.06
CA SER A 53 10.83 -8.09 22.67
C SER A 53 9.69 -7.20 22.16
N GLU A 54 9.93 -5.91 21.92
CA GLU A 54 8.94 -4.97 21.37
C GLU A 54 8.63 -5.33 19.92
N LEU A 55 9.66 -5.62 19.13
CA LEU A 55 9.55 -5.96 17.71
C LEU A 55 8.87 -7.32 17.49
N ASN A 56 9.19 -8.35 18.30
CA ASN A 56 8.48 -9.64 18.27
C ASN A 56 7.00 -9.51 18.63
N ARG A 57 6.66 -8.68 19.64
CA ARG A 57 5.26 -8.40 20.00
C ARG A 57 4.53 -7.73 18.84
N PHE A 58 5.19 -6.81 18.14
CA PHE A 58 4.64 -6.09 17.02
C PHE A 58 4.47 -6.98 15.78
N ALA A 59 5.46 -7.80 15.44
CA ALA A 59 5.37 -8.82 14.40
C ALA A 59 4.22 -9.80 14.65
N SER A 60 4.01 -10.24 15.90
CA SER A 60 2.88 -11.09 16.29
C SER A 60 1.52 -10.41 16.08
N GLN A 61 1.43 -9.09 16.26
CA GLN A 61 0.21 -8.32 15.99
C GLN A 61 -0.03 -8.16 14.48
N VAL A 62 1.02 -7.89 13.72
CA VAL A 62 0.99 -7.81 12.25
C VAL A 62 0.55 -9.13 11.63
N GLU A 63 1.17 -10.25 12.04
CA GLU A 63 0.78 -11.60 11.62
C GLU A 63 -0.70 -11.87 11.91
N ARG A 64 -1.18 -11.56 13.12
CA ARG A 64 -2.57 -11.85 13.49
C ARG A 64 -3.56 -11.11 12.60
N VAL A 65 -3.33 -9.82 12.31
CA VAL A 65 -4.23 -9.03 11.44
C VAL A 65 -4.20 -9.55 10.01
N MET A 66 -3.01 -9.85 9.45
CA MET A 66 -2.92 -10.46 8.13
C MET A 66 -3.64 -11.81 8.08
N ARG A 67 -3.41 -12.69 9.08
CA ARG A 67 -4.04 -14.00 9.16
C ARG A 67 -5.57 -13.91 9.21
N GLU A 68 -6.11 -13.00 10.02
CA GLU A 68 -7.55 -12.73 10.13
C GLU A 68 -8.17 -12.25 8.79
N ASP A 69 -7.44 -11.44 8.02
CA ASP A 69 -7.90 -10.98 6.71
C ASP A 69 -7.86 -12.09 5.64
N PHE A 70 -6.80 -12.90 5.62
CA PHE A 70 -6.68 -14.03 4.69
C PHE A 70 -7.68 -15.15 5.01
N GLU A 71 -7.99 -15.40 6.28
CA GLU A 71 -9.06 -16.31 6.71
C GLU A 71 -10.46 -15.83 6.24
N ARG A 72 -10.66 -14.52 6.13
CA ARG A 72 -11.88 -13.88 5.60
C ARG A 72 -11.90 -13.73 4.07
N MET A 73 -10.83 -14.08 3.37
CA MET A 73 -10.71 -13.88 1.93
C MET A 73 -11.75 -14.72 1.16
N THR A 74 -12.47 -14.09 0.24
CA THR A 74 -13.48 -14.73 -0.60
C THR A 74 -13.04 -14.85 -2.06
N ARG A 75 -13.39 -15.99 -2.68
CA ARG A 75 -13.21 -16.23 -4.12
C ARG A 75 -14.36 -15.70 -4.98
N ASP A 76 -15.36 -15.06 -4.38
CA ASP A 76 -16.36 -14.23 -5.08
C ASP A 76 -15.78 -12.89 -5.56
N GLY A 77 -14.54 -12.58 -5.19
CA GLY A 77 -13.73 -11.53 -5.80
C GLY A 77 -12.56 -12.10 -6.62
N PHE A 78 -11.47 -11.35 -6.68
CA PHE A 78 -10.20 -11.77 -7.28
C PHE A 78 -9.01 -11.38 -6.38
N LEU A 79 -7.85 -11.98 -6.61
CA LEU A 79 -6.58 -11.70 -5.94
C LEU A 79 -5.58 -11.20 -6.99
N VAL A 80 -4.93 -10.07 -6.72
CA VAL A 80 -3.82 -9.53 -7.51
C VAL A 80 -2.59 -9.50 -6.64
N ILE A 81 -1.47 -9.97 -7.18
CA ILE A 81 -0.13 -9.81 -6.60
C ILE A 81 0.74 -9.10 -7.62
N VAL A 82 1.36 -8.00 -7.22
CA VAL A 82 2.34 -7.25 -8.01
C VAL A 82 3.70 -7.42 -7.34
N ASN A 83 4.64 -8.04 -8.05
CA ASN A 83 6.02 -8.19 -7.62
C ASN A 83 6.91 -7.17 -8.34
N GLN A 84 7.44 -6.19 -7.61
CA GLN A 84 8.19 -5.08 -8.19
C GLN A 84 9.31 -4.57 -7.27
N ASN A 85 10.39 -4.13 -7.91
CA ASN A 85 11.49 -3.43 -7.27
C ASN A 85 11.16 -1.94 -7.14
N ALA A 86 11.86 -1.24 -6.25
CA ALA A 86 11.85 0.21 -6.21
C ALA A 86 12.47 0.76 -7.50
N THR A 87 11.77 1.70 -8.15
CA THR A 87 12.20 2.32 -9.41
C THR A 87 11.95 3.83 -9.39
N ASP A 88 12.76 4.56 -10.16
CA ASP A 88 12.52 5.98 -10.47
C ASP A 88 11.26 6.16 -11.36
N PHE A 89 10.90 7.41 -11.64
CA PHE A 89 9.78 7.77 -12.52
C PHE A 89 9.91 7.27 -13.98
N ASN A 90 11.12 6.91 -14.45
CA ASN A 90 11.35 6.32 -15.77
C ASN A 90 11.17 4.80 -15.76
N GLY A 91 11.06 4.19 -14.57
CA GLY A 91 11.16 2.75 -14.41
C GLY A 91 12.60 2.25 -14.52
N ASN A 92 13.61 3.02 -14.09
CA ASN A 92 14.95 2.48 -13.83
C ASN A 92 15.01 1.93 -12.40
N LEU A 93 15.77 0.86 -12.18
CA LEU A 93 16.11 0.44 -10.81
C LEU A 93 16.78 1.56 -10.03
N VAL A 94 16.51 1.62 -8.73
CA VAL A 94 17.21 2.50 -7.80
C VAL A 94 17.79 1.68 -6.65
N ASP A 95 19.08 1.86 -6.38
CA ASP A 95 19.71 1.38 -5.17
C ASP A 95 19.31 2.29 -4.00
N VAL A 96 18.47 1.75 -3.12
CA VAL A 96 17.82 2.51 -2.06
C VAL A 96 18.63 2.37 -0.78
N GLN A 97 19.23 3.49 -0.37
CA GLN A 97 19.85 3.65 0.94
C GLN A 97 18.80 3.47 2.05
N LEU A 98 19.12 2.66 3.05
CA LEU A 98 18.32 2.54 4.26
C LEU A 98 18.14 3.88 5.00
N SER A 99 19.22 4.66 5.15
CA SER A 99 19.21 5.97 5.80
C SER A 99 20.24 6.95 5.24
N SER A 100 20.07 8.25 5.53
CA SER A 100 21.03 9.31 5.17
C SER A 100 22.40 9.20 5.85
N ALA A 101 22.50 8.39 6.92
CA ALA A 101 23.73 8.17 7.67
C ALA A 101 24.35 6.79 7.38
N ASP A 102 23.71 5.99 6.53
CA ASP A 102 24.12 4.62 6.26
C ASP A 102 25.16 4.57 5.13
N ALA A 103 26.37 4.13 5.47
CA ALA A 103 27.45 3.80 4.54
C ALA A 103 27.77 2.30 4.55
N SER A 104 26.94 1.48 5.22
CA SER A 104 27.09 0.04 5.45
C SER A 104 26.09 -0.81 4.66
N ASP A 105 24.91 -0.27 4.32
CA ASP A 105 24.03 -0.81 3.28
C ASP A 105 24.77 -0.64 1.93
N LEU A 106 25.53 -1.67 1.53
CA LEU A 106 26.31 -1.71 0.29
C LEU A 106 25.76 -2.78 -0.67
N ASP A 107 25.66 -2.45 -1.95
CA ASP A 107 25.36 -3.43 -3.00
C ASP A 107 26.53 -4.42 -3.22
N ALA A 108 26.32 -5.40 -4.09
CA ALA A 108 27.34 -6.39 -4.46
C ALA A 108 28.59 -5.80 -5.14
N ASN A 109 28.59 -4.50 -5.48
CA ASN A 109 29.70 -3.77 -6.10
C ASN A 109 30.38 -2.78 -5.12
N GLY A 110 29.85 -2.59 -3.90
CA GLY A 110 30.32 -1.60 -2.92
C GLY A 110 29.73 -0.19 -3.07
N ASN A 111 28.65 -0.02 -3.83
CA ASN A 111 27.86 1.22 -3.89
C ASN A 111 26.90 1.29 -2.69
N THR A 112 26.57 2.48 -2.20
CA THR A 112 25.60 2.61 -1.09
C THR A 112 24.15 2.42 -1.52
N GLY A 113 23.40 1.63 -0.75
CA GLY A 113 22.02 1.23 -1.00
C GLY A 113 21.93 -0.13 -1.71
N ARG A 114 20.73 -0.69 -1.74
CA ARG A 114 20.41 -1.90 -2.51
C ARG A 114 19.06 -1.79 -3.19
N VAL A 115 18.83 -2.56 -4.25
CA VAL A 115 17.49 -2.75 -4.81
C VAL A 115 16.59 -3.37 -3.73
N ARG A 116 15.43 -2.75 -3.47
CA ARG A 116 14.45 -3.17 -2.46
C ARG A 116 13.12 -3.52 -3.11
N ARG A 117 12.47 -4.56 -2.58
CA ARG A 117 11.14 -5.00 -3.03
C ARG A 117 10.02 -4.21 -2.38
N VAL A 118 9.09 -3.75 -3.22
CA VAL A 118 7.96 -2.87 -2.87
C VAL A 118 6.68 -3.42 -3.48
N ASP A 119 6.46 -4.71 -3.22
CA ASP A 119 5.36 -5.50 -3.78
C ASP A 119 3.98 -4.98 -3.34
N GLU A 120 2.93 -5.45 -3.98
CA GLU A 120 1.55 -5.14 -3.61
C GLU A 120 0.68 -6.39 -3.70
N ILE A 121 -0.32 -6.49 -2.84
CA ILE A 121 -1.33 -7.55 -2.87
C ILE A 121 -2.70 -6.97 -2.55
N MET A 122 -3.69 -7.33 -3.35
CA MET A 122 -5.08 -6.98 -3.11
C MET A 122 -5.99 -8.18 -3.30
N PHE A 123 -6.90 -8.38 -2.36
CA PHE A 123 -7.95 -9.40 -2.43
C PHE A 123 -9.26 -8.86 -1.85
N PHE A 124 -10.32 -9.65 -1.93
CA PHE A 124 -11.61 -9.31 -1.34
C PHE A 124 -11.91 -10.23 -0.16
N ALA A 125 -12.60 -9.69 0.84
CA ALA A 125 -12.95 -10.39 2.06
C ALA A 125 -14.41 -10.15 2.43
N ARG A 126 -15.00 -11.13 3.15
CA ARG A 126 -16.31 -10.98 3.80
C ARG A 126 -16.15 -10.90 5.32
N GLY A 127 -16.97 -10.07 5.96
CA GLY A 127 -16.87 -9.86 7.40
C GLY A 127 -17.82 -8.76 7.88
N SER A 128 -17.37 -7.99 8.86
CA SER A 128 -17.96 -6.70 9.23
C SER A 128 -16.84 -5.68 9.15
N PHE A 129 -16.95 -4.77 8.19
CA PHE A 129 -15.97 -3.72 7.94
C PHE A 129 -16.62 -2.35 8.12
N ALA A 130 -15.89 -1.42 8.70
CA ALA A 130 -16.31 -0.03 8.89
C ALA A 130 -15.24 0.91 8.32
N SER A 131 -15.65 2.10 7.88
CA SER A 131 -14.70 3.12 7.43
C SER A 131 -13.79 3.52 8.59
N SER A 132 -12.50 3.64 8.30
CA SER A 132 -11.49 4.13 9.23
C SER A 132 -11.58 5.64 9.45
N ARG A 133 -12.32 6.34 8.58
CA ARG A 133 -12.56 7.78 8.66
C ARG A 133 -13.51 8.09 9.81
N ARG A 134 -13.19 9.14 10.58
CA ARG A 134 -14.05 9.66 11.65
C ARG A 134 -15.45 10.00 11.12
N ALA A 135 -16.47 9.63 11.89
CA ALA A 135 -17.87 9.98 11.60
C ALA A 135 -18.06 11.50 11.68
N LEU A 136 -18.63 12.11 10.64
CA LEU A 136 -18.93 13.55 10.66
C LEU A 136 -20.14 13.88 11.55
N ALA A 137 -21.05 12.93 11.76
CA ALA A 137 -22.12 13.02 12.74
C ALA A 137 -22.31 11.70 13.49
N SER A 138 -22.93 11.75 14.67
CA SER A 138 -23.17 10.56 15.50
C SER A 138 -23.98 9.50 14.74
N GLY A 139 -23.50 8.26 14.73
CA GLY A 139 -24.12 7.14 14.01
C GLY A 139 -23.88 7.09 12.50
N LEU A 140 -23.16 8.06 11.91
CA LEU A 140 -22.82 8.06 10.48
C LEU A 140 -21.39 7.55 10.22
N VAL A 141 -21.21 6.24 10.37
CA VAL A 141 -19.99 5.49 9.96
C VAL A 141 -20.36 4.57 8.79
N ALA A 142 -19.69 4.63 7.64
CA ALA A 142 -19.96 3.67 6.56
C ALA A 142 -19.58 2.25 7.01
N GLU A 143 -20.44 1.27 6.74
CA GLU A 143 -20.26 -0.13 7.15
C GLU A 143 -20.63 -1.04 5.98
N SER A 144 -19.88 -2.13 5.77
CA SER A 144 -20.19 -3.14 4.76
C SER A 144 -19.81 -4.54 5.22
N SER A 145 -20.51 -5.54 4.67
CA SER A 145 -20.15 -6.96 4.78
C SER A 145 -19.03 -7.39 3.83
N GLU A 146 -18.69 -6.56 2.83
CA GLU A 146 -17.71 -6.87 1.78
C GLU A 146 -16.70 -5.73 1.64
N ALA A 147 -15.42 -6.07 1.54
CA ALA A 147 -14.34 -5.10 1.34
C ALA A 147 -13.23 -5.66 0.45
N ALA A 148 -12.54 -4.76 -0.27
CA ALA A 148 -11.24 -5.03 -0.85
C ALA A 148 -10.15 -4.66 0.16
N ILE A 149 -9.24 -5.59 0.44
CA ILE A 149 -8.11 -5.40 1.35
C ILE A 149 -6.84 -5.32 0.52
N TYR A 150 -6.12 -4.21 0.65
CA TYR A 150 -4.86 -3.93 -0.03
C TYR A 150 -3.71 -3.85 0.98
N TYR A 151 -2.61 -4.51 0.66
CA TYR A 151 -1.31 -4.29 1.29
C TYR A 151 -0.26 -3.88 0.25
N GLY A 152 0.56 -2.90 0.59
CA GLY A 152 1.67 -2.43 -0.22
C GLY A 152 2.28 -1.17 0.38
N HIS A 153 3.49 -0.81 -0.02
CA HIS A 153 4.09 0.45 0.44
C HIS A 153 3.28 1.64 -0.03
N GLY A 154 3.04 2.57 0.89
CA GLY A 154 2.51 3.89 0.57
C GLY A 154 3.58 4.83 0.05
N GLN A 155 3.17 6.01 -0.41
CA GLN A 155 4.06 7.07 -0.87
C GLN A 155 3.67 8.41 -0.23
N LYS A 156 4.58 9.02 0.53
CA LYS A 156 4.40 10.37 1.09
C LYS A 156 4.41 11.41 -0.01
N ARG A 157 3.64 12.49 0.14
CA ARG A 157 3.64 13.60 -0.82
C ARG A 157 4.76 14.59 -0.46
N PRO A 158 5.60 15.05 -1.40
CA PRO A 158 6.61 16.05 -1.08
C PRO A 158 5.95 17.37 -0.65
N PRO A 159 6.46 18.03 0.41
CA PRO A 159 5.93 19.32 0.89
C PRO A 159 6.34 20.49 -0.02
N ALA A 160 7.41 20.32 -0.80
CA ALA A 160 8.00 21.34 -1.63
C ALA A 160 7.37 21.35 -3.03
N LEU A 161 6.54 22.37 -3.26
CA LEU A 161 6.59 23.14 -4.50
C LEU A 161 6.70 24.60 -4.07
N GLY A 162 7.93 25.13 -4.11
CA GLY A 162 8.20 26.55 -3.94
C GLY A 162 9.39 27.02 -4.77
N ASP A 163 9.33 28.09 -5.57
CA ASP A 163 8.16 28.89 -6.00
C ASP A 163 8.35 29.30 -7.49
N GLY A 164 8.54 28.28 -8.35
CA GLY A 164 8.98 28.37 -9.77
C GLY A 164 7.97 28.92 -10.79
N GLY A 165 7.63 30.20 -10.69
CA GLY A 165 7.18 31.06 -11.80
C GLY A 165 5.76 30.88 -12.37
N ASP A 166 5.24 29.67 -12.49
CA ASP A 166 3.98 29.39 -13.22
C ASP A 166 2.77 29.31 -12.28
N ILE A 167 2.34 30.50 -11.83
CA ILE A 167 1.37 30.73 -10.74
C ILE A 167 0.02 30.02 -10.97
N ASP A 168 -0.45 29.91 -12.22
CA ASP A 168 -1.82 29.48 -12.52
C ASP A 168 -2.05 27.97 -12.32
N ASN A 169 -1.02 27.13 -12.44
CA ASN A 169 -1.09 25.71 -12.06
C ASN A 169 -0.70 25.46 -10.58
N TYR A 170 0.04 26.40 -9.98
CA TYR A 170 0.64 26.26 -8.64
C TYR A 170 -0.39 26.19 -7.50
N ILE A 171 -1.50 26.90 -7.67
CA ILE A 171 -2.59 27.02 -6.69
C ILE A 171 -3.33 25.68 -6.48
N SER A 172 -3.11 24.66 -7.33
CA SER A 172 -3.64 23.32 -7.10
C SER A 172 -2.73 22.46 -6.18
N ASN A 173 -1.44 22.35 -6.48
CA ASN A 173 -0.59 21.30 -5.89
C ASN A 173 0.00 21.63 -4.51
N LYS A 174 0.31 22.90 -4.20
CA LYS A 174 0.82 23.31 -2.88
C LYS A 174 -0.25 23.16 -1.79
N TYR A 175 -1.51 23.35 -2.16
CA TYR A 175 -2.66 23.16 -1.27
C TYR A 175 -2.89 21.69 -0.96
N LEU A 176 -2.69 20.77 -1.91
CA LEU A 176 -2.92 19.33 -1.68
C LEU A 176 -2.01 18.72 -0.60
N PHE A 177 -0.81 19.26 -0.34
CA PHE A 177 0.01 18.79 0.79
C PHE A 177 -0.67 19.12 2.12
N PHE A 178 -0.94 20.40 2.39
CA PHE A 178 -1.49 20.93 3.67
C PHE A 178 -3.01 20.80 3.82
N ASN A 179 -3.72 20.56 2.74
CA ASN A 179 -5.16 20.33 2.67
C ASN A 179 -5.42 19.18 1.70
N PRO A 180 -5.23 17.92 2.14
CA PRO A 180 -5.37 16.75 1.30
C PRO A 180 -6.83 16.58 0.88
N GLN A 181 -7.03 16.16 -0.37
CA GLN A 181 -8.35 16.10 -0.99
C GLN A 181 -8.65 14.70 -1.55
N PRO A 182 -9.91 14.22 -1.50
CA PRO A 182 -10.30 12.90 -2.02
C PRO A 182 -9.99 12.67 -3.50
N TYR A 183 -9.70 13.73 -4.27
CA TYR A 183 -9.30 13.68 -5.68
C TYR A 183 -7.79 13.73 -5.91
N ASP A 184 -6.97 13.79 -4.84
CA ASP A 184 -5.51 13.69 -4.94
C ASP A 184 -5.13 12.37 -5.62
N ASN A 185 -4.27 12.45 -6.62
CA ASN A 185 -3.74 11.30 -7.34
C ASN A 185 -2.40 10.83 -6.76
N ASN A 186 -1.86 11.53 -5.77
CA ASN A 186 -0.51 11.36 -5.24
C ASN A 186 0.58 11.32 -6.32
N TYR A 187 0.33 11.96 -7.46
CA TYR A 187 1.14 11.77 -8.64
C TYR A 187 2.31 12.74 -8.64
N PRO A 188 3.57 12.27 -8.66
CA PRO A 188 4.68 13.13 -9.03
C PRO A 188 4.40 13.69 -10.42
N ALA A 189 4.51 15.00 -10.60
CA ALA A 189 4.12 15.64 -11.84
C ALA A 189 5.06 15.20 -12.99
N ARG A 190 4.60 14.24 -13.82
CA ARG A 190 5.35 13.51 -14.88
C ARG A 190 6.26 14.33 -15.80
N TYR A 191 6.08 15.65 -15.83
CA TYR A 191 6.80 16.58 -16.68
C TYR A 191 8.04 17.20 -16.02
N ASN A 192 8.32 16.91 -14.74
CA ASN A 192 9.51 17.39 -14.05
C ASN A 192 10.18 16.25 -13.27
N ALA A 193 11.31 15.76 -13.78
CA ALA A 193 12.15 14.74 -13.15
C ALA A 193 12.66 15.15 -11.75
N ASN A 194 12.70 16.45 -11.45
CA ASN A 194 13.10 16.96 -10.14
C ASN A 194 12.00 16.78 -9.07
N LEU A 195 10.78 16.41 -9.47
CA LEU A 195 9.64 16.14 -8.58
C LEU A 195 9.38 14.63 -8.39
N ASP A 196 10.38 13.78 -8.64
CA ASP A 196 10.22 12.35 -8.46
C ASP A 196 10.06 11.99 -6.98
N ALA A 197 8.83 11.65 -6.62
CA ALA A 197 8.42 11.23 -5.29
C ALA A 197 8.30 9.70 -5.17
N SER A 198 8.77 8.93 -6.16
CA SER A 198 8.78 7.47 -6.09
C SER A 198 9.68 6.96 -4.96
N LEU A 199 9.51 5.69 -4.60
CA LEU A 199 10.22 5.07 -3.48
C LEU A 199 11.70 4.91 -3.84
N GLY A 200 12.57 5.54 -3.06
CA GLY A 200 14.02 5.46 -3.20
C GLY A 200 14.65 6.51 -4.12
N ALA A 201 13.87 7.13 -5.01
CA ALA A 201 14.38 8.12 -5.94
C ALA A 201 15.04 9.31 -5.23
N SER A 202 16.18 9.76 -5.77
CA SER A 202 16.91 10.93 -5.29
C SER A 202 16.94 12.01 -6.38
N PRO A 203 15.83 12.75 -6.59
CA PRO A 203 15.77 13.81 -7.59
C PRO A 203 16.82 14.90 -7.35
N LEU A 204 17.21 15.60 -8.42
CA LEU A 204 18.20 16.67 -8.35
C LEU A 204 17.62 17.92 -7.67
N GLY A 205 18.09 18.20 -6.46
CA GLY A 205 17.87 19.47 -5.76
C GLY A 205 16.61 19.56 -4.89
N GLU A 206 15.76 18.53 -4.87
CA GLU A 206 14.53 18.52 -4.06
C GLU A 206 14.50 17.40 -3.01
N LEU A 207 13.72 17.61 -1.94
CA LEU A 207 13.57 16.67 -0.84
C LEU A 207 12.44 15.66 -1.16
N ASN A 208 12.79 14.50 -1.72
CA ASN A 208 11.86 13.37 -1.77
C ASN A 208 11.69 12.77 -0.35
N PRO A 209 10.50 12.84 0.28
CA PRO A 209 10.26 12.23 1.59
C PRO A 209 10.31 10.70 1.57
N ASN A 210 10.30 10.08 0.38
CA ASN A 210 10.41 8.64 0.17
C ASN A 210 11.83 8.20 -0.25
N ARG A 211 12.85 9.05 -0.13
CA ARG A 211 14.23 8.71 -0.57
C ARG A 211 14.84 7.53 0.18
N TYR A 212 14.56 7.39 1.48
CA TYR A 212 15.20 6.40 2.34
C TYR A 212 14.23 5.31 2.75
N ALA A 213 14.68 4.05 2.72
CA ALA A 213 13.79 2.91 2.99
C ALA A 213 13.22 2.92 4.41
N LYS A 214 13.98 3.43 5.41
CA LYS A 214 13.51 3.56 6.80
C LYS A 214 12.27 4.46 6.95
N ASP A 215 12.08 5.38 6.00
CA ASP A 215 11.02 6.40 6.05
C ASP A 215 9.77 5.93 5.30
N TRP A 216 9.78 4.72 4.73
CA TRP A 216 8.63 4.08 4.10
C TRP A 216 7.72 3.40 5.12
N SER A 217 6.44 3.27 4.78
CA SER A 217 5.47 2.50 5.56
C SER A 217 4.70 1.55 4.65
N LEU A 218 4.52 0.31 5.14
CA LEU A 218 3.58 -0.64 4.58
C LEU A 218 2.18 -0.24 5.03
N LEU A 219 1.26 -0.13 4.07
CA LEU A 219 -0.13 0.21 4.33
C LEU A 219 -1.00 -1.05 4.35
N ARG A 220 -2.12 -0.96 5.07
CA ARG A 220 -3.27 -1.86 4.99
C ARG A 220 -4.50 -1.01 4.71
N HIS A 221 -4.85 -0.87 3.44
CA HIS A 221 -5.98 -0.06 3.01
C HIS A 221 -7.20 -0.95 2.77
N VAL A 222 -8.27 -0.74 3.54
CA VAL A 222 -9.53 -1.49 3.42
C VAL A 222 -10.55 -0.62 2.70
N THR A 223 -10.85 -0.93 1.44
CA THR A 223 -11.92 -0.25 0.69
C THR A 223 -13.23 -1.01 0.87
N LEU A 224 -14.19 -0.43 1.58
CA LEU A 224 -15.56 -0.96 1.68
C LEU A 224 -16.22 -1.02 0.29
N LEU A 225 -16.94 -2.10 -0.01
CA LEU A 225 -17.83 -2.17 -1.16
C LEU A 225 -19.26 -1.89 -0.70
N MET A 226 -19.88 -0.80 -1.13
CA MET A 226 -21.23 -0.44 -0.68
C MET A 226 -22.04 0.30 -1.76
N SER A 227 -23.26 -0.17 -2.01
CA SER A 227 -24.23 0.50 -2.88
C SER A 227 -25.07 1.54 -2.10
N PRO A 228 -25.31 2.76 -2.63
CA PRO A 228 -26.06 3.81 -1.93
C PRO A 228 -27.47 3.39 -1.49
N GLU A 229 -28.19 2.65 -2.34
CA GLU A 229 -29.56 2.19 -2.06
C GLU A 229 -29.62 1.17 -0.92
N SER A 230 -28.55 0.39 -0.72
CA SER A 230 -28.45 -0.62 0.35
C SER A 230 -28.28 -0.01 1.75
N ALA A 231 -28.00 1.29 1.86
CA ALA A 231 -27.63 1.92 3.12
C ALA A 231 -28.78 2.00 4.13
N GLY A 232 -30.03 2.10 3.67
CA GLY A 232 -31.25 2.12 4.50
C GLY A 232 -31.27 3.16 5.64
N ARG A 233 -30.37 4.15 5.59
CA ARG A 233 -29.84 4.77 6.80
C ARG A 233 -30.76 5.84 7.37
N VAL A 234 -30.97 5.78 8.68
CA VAL A 234 -31.68 6.84 9.41
C VAL A 234 -30.71 8.02 9.62
N LEU A 235 -30.62 8.88 8.59
CA LEU A 235 -29.96 10.18 8.71
C LEU A 235 -30.66 11.03 9.80
N PRO A 236 -29.91 11.74 10.66
CA PRO A 236 -30.47 12.73 11.56
C PRO A 236 -31.30 13.77 10.80
N GLN A 237 -32.23 14.44 11.49
CA GLN A 237 -33.06 15.46 10.84
C GLN A 237 -32.22 16.64 10.37
N GLU A 238 -31.27 17.10 11.17
CA GLU A 238 -30.41 18.24 10.87
C GLU A 238 -28.94 17.84 11.11
N VAL A 239 -28.06 18.17 10.17
CA VAL A 239 -26.62 17.88 10.25
C VAL A 239 -25.84 19.05 9.65
N PHE A 240 -25.05 19.75 10.47
CA PHE A 240 -24.37 21.01 10.11
C PHE A 240 -25.29 22.06 9.47
N GLY A 241 -26.47 22.29 10.07
CA GLY A 241 -27.43 23.30 9.62
C GLY A 241 -28.20 22.94 8.35
N LEU A 242 -27.95 21.77 7.74
CA LEU A 242 -28.73 21.23 6.63
C LEU A 242 -29.92 20.43 7.20
N ASP A 243 -31.16 20.81 6.86
CA ASP A 243 -32.37 20.08 7.25
C ASP A 243 -32.77 19.08 6.14
N ARG A 244 -32.85 17.80 6.52
CA ARG A 244 -33.32 16.69 5.67
C ARG A 244 -34.74 16.91 5.12
N ARG A 245 -35.52 17.83 5.69
CA ARG A 245 -36.86 18.20 5.23
C ARG A 245 -36.85 19.13 4.01
N ASP A 246 -35.81 19.94 3.79
CA ASP A 246 -35.68 20.72 2.57
C ASP A 246 -35.19 19.79 1.44
N PRO A 247 -35.93 19.65 0.31
CA PRO A 247 -35.52 18.77 -0.78
C PRO A 247 -34.14 19.09 -1.38
N ASN A 248 -33.71 20.36 -1.33
CA ASN A 248 -32.41 20.79 -1.84
C ASN A 248 -31.28 20.42 -0.87
N GLU A 249 -31.49 20.58 0.44
CA GLU A 249 -30.49 20.26 1.46
C GLU A 249 -30.38 18.75 1.71
N ARG A 250 -31.51 18.04 1.57
CA ARG A 250 -31.60 16.58 1.64
C ARG A 250 -30.64 15.87 0.69
N GLU A 251 -30.45 16.37 -0.53
CA GLU A 251 -29.51 15.78 -1.51
C GLU A 251 -28.05 15.82 -1.03
N TYR A 252 -27.68 16.81 -0.20
CA TYR A 252 -26.36 16.88 0.43
C TYR A 252 -26.21 15.95 1.64
N LEU A 253 -27.30 15.40 2.18
CA LEU A 253 -27.28 14.48 3.31
C LEU A 253 -27.46 13.02 2.90
N GLU A 254 -28.13 12.77 1.77
CA GLU A 254 -28.40 11.41 1.30
C GLU A 254 -27.16 10.71 0.72
N ASP A 255 -27.18 9.38 0.88
CA ASP A 255 -26.17 8.49 0.32
C ASP A 255 -26.36 8.44 -1.21
N SER A 256 -25.25 8.57 -1.94
CA SER A 256 -25.21 8.72 -3.39
C SER A 256 -23.93 8.12 -3.96
N GLU A 257 -23.76 8.10 -5.29
CA GLU A 257 -22.53 7.63 -5.92
C GLU A 257 -21.27 8.43 -5.54
N ARG A 258 -21.43 9.59 -4.89
CA ARG A 258 -20.33 10.46 -4.46
C ARG A 258 -20.02 10.28 -2.97
N GLN A 259 -21.03 10.12 -2.13
CA GLN A 259 -20.87 10.03 -0.67
C GLN A 259 -21.75 8.95 -0.06
N ILE A 260 -21.27 8.32 1.00
CA ILE A 260 -22.03 7.40 1.84
C ILE A 260 -21.67 7.76 3.28
N ALA A 261 -22.65 7.85 4.18
CA ALA A 261 -22.47 8.28 5.56
C ALA A 261 -21.80 9.67 5.70
N LEU A 262 -22.01 10.57 4.73
CA LEU A 262 -21.28 11.85 4.58
C LEU A 262 -19.74 11.70 4.37
N GLN A 263 -19.26 10.49 4.14
CA GLN A 263 -17.85 10.17 3.86
C GLN A 263 -17.63 10.08 2.33
N PRO A 264 -16.42 10.39 1.82
CA PRO A 264 -16.16 10.36 0.38
C PRO A 264 -16.05 8.94 -0.16
N VAL A 265 -16.71 8.69 -1.30
CA VAL A 265 -16.80 7.38 -1.95
C VAL A 265 -16.21 7.45 -3.35
N ALA A 266 -15.42 6.46 -3.73
CA ALA A 266 -15.04 6.24 -5.11
C ALA A 266 -16.24 5.66 -5.89
N ARG A 267 -16.61 6.27 -7.02
CA ARG A 267 -17.71 5.82 -7.91
C ARG A 267 -17.62 4.34 -8.32
N SER A 268 -16.44 3.75 -8.25
CA SER A 268 -16.17 2.35 -8.48
C SER A 268 -14.86 1.98 -7.80
N ILE A 269 -14.63 0.69 -7.53
CA ILE A 269 -13.28 0.22 -7.24
C ILE A 269 -12.37 0.41 -8.46
N PHE A 270 -12.89 0.28 -9.68
CA PHE A 270 -12.11 0.40 -10.91
C PHE A 270 -11.75 1.85 -11.22
N SER A 271 -10.46 2.13 -11.34
CA SER A 271 -9.90 3.47 -11.47
C SER A 271 -10.27 4.17 -12.79
N SER A 272 -10.50 3.39 -13.85
CA SER A 272 -11.00 3.87 -15.15
C SER A 272 -12.47 4.31 -15.13
N LEU A 273 -13.30 3.74 -14.24
CA LEU A 273 -14.75 4.01 -14.17
C LEU A 273 -15.11 5.23 -13.30
N ARG A 274 -14.12 5.92 -12.74
CA ARG A 274 -14.33 7.11 -11.88
C ARG A 274 -15.10 8.25 -12.58
N GLY A 275 -15.03 8.34 -13.91
CA GLY A 275 -15.61 9.44 -14.71
C GLY A 275 -16.89 9.13 -15.49
N THR A 276 -17.33 7.87 -15.53
CA THR A 276 -18.44 7.46 -16.41
C THR A 276 -19.78 7.68 -15.72
N ASP A 277 -20.27 8.93 -15.75
CA ASP A 277 -21.62 9.29 -15.30
C ASP A 277 -22.65 9.10 -16.43
N PRO A 278 -23.52 8.06 -16.38
CA PRO A 278 -24.53 7.83 -17.40
C PRO A 278 -25.67 8.87 -17.34
N ARG A 279 -25.83 9.62 -16.24
CA ARG A 279 -26.87 10.66 -16.12
C ARG A 279 -26.46 11.97 -16.81
N ARG A 280 -25.15 12.25 -16.93
CA ARG A 280 -24.62 13.37 -17.75
C ARG A 280 -24.95 13.27 -19.25
N ILE A 281 -25.52 12.16 -19.72
CA ILE A 281 -25.99 11.97 -21.10
C ILE A 281 -27.25 12.84 -21.39
N MET A 282 -27.98 13.30 -20.37
CA MET A 282 -29.18 14.12 -20.54
C MET A 282 -29.10 15.49 -19.85
N GLN A 283 -28.66 16.48 -20.62
CA GLN A 283 -29.18 17.86 -20.68
C GLN A 283 -29.41 18.72 -19.41
N ASP A 284 -28.99 18.33 -18.20
CA ASP A 284 -29.06 19.24 -17.06
C ASP A 284 -27.82 20.17 -16.99
N PRO A 285 -27.95 21.49 -17.23
CA PRO A 285 -26.85 22.44 -17.11
C PRO A 285 -26.40 22.67 -15.66
N ASN A 286 -27.19 22.26 -14.67
CA ASN A 286 -26.87 22.38 -13.25
C ASN A 286 -26.71 20.98 -12.64
N PRO A 287 -25.50 20.38 -12.67
CA PRO A 287 -25.30 19.11 -12.00
C PRO A 287 -25.66 19.26 -10.50
N PRO A 288 -26.44 18.33 -9.92
CA PRO A 288 -26.73 18.36 -8.49
C PRO A 288 -25.43 18.47 -7.71
N ARG A 289 -25.37 19.44 -6.80
CA ARG A 289 -24.15 19.78 -6.10
C ARG A 289 -23.96 18.74 -5.00
N ALA A 290 -22.83 18.03 -5.03
CA ALA A 290 -22.33 17.43 -3.78
C ALA A 290 -22.00 18.56 -2.80
N ILE A 291 -21.77 18.25 -1.52
CA ILE A 291 -21.20 19.21 -0.55
C ILE A 291 -19.92 19.77 -1.17
N SER A 292 -20.02 20.98 -1.72
CA SER A 292 -19.04 21.50 -2.64
C SER A 292 -17.98 22.20 -1.84
N ASP A 293 -16.74 21.73 -1.93
CA ASP A 293 -15.59 22.47 -1.44
C ASP A 293 -15.62 23.88 -2.08
N PRO A 294 -15.74 24.95 -1.28
CA PRO A 294 -15.96 26.30 -1.79
C PRO A 294 -14.76 26.84 -2.58
N TYR A 295 -13.58 26.22 -2.44
CA TYR A 295 -12.40 26.54 -3.23
C TYR A 295 -12.46 25.99 -4.67
N THR A 296 -13.49 25.21 -5.03
CA THR A 296 -13.64 24.57 -6.36
C THR A 296 -14.59 25.27 -7.32
N THR A 297 -15.00 26.51 -7.06
CA THR A 297 -15.97 27.27 -7.90
C THR A 297 -15.56 27.42 -9.37
N ASN A 298 -14.28 27.30 -9.71
CA ASN A 298 -13.75 27.28 -11.08
C ASN A 298 -13.18 25.91 -11.54
N LEU A 299 -13.33 24.85 -10.74
CA LEU A 299 -12.79 23.49 -11.01
C LEU A 299 -13.90 22.45 -11.22
N SER A 300 -15.03 22.87 -11.81
CA SER A 300 -16.24 22.07 -12.02
C SER A 300 -16.07 20.80 -12.88
N GLU A 301 -14.95 20.68 -13.60
CA GLU A 301 -14.59 19.48 -14.37
C GLU A 301 -13.71 18.48 -13.59
N LEU A 302 -12.95 18.93 -12.58
CA LEU A 302 -12.02 18.08 -11.81
C LEU A 302 -12.59 17.60 -10.46
N SER A 303 -13.56 18.32 -9.90
CA SER A 303 -14.21 18.05 -8.60
C SER A 303 -14.94 16.69 -8.50
N GLY A 304 -15.15 15.99 -9.62
CA GLY A 304 -15.88 14.71 -9.66
C GLY A 304 -15.08 13.45 -9.30
N TYR A 305 -13.74 13.47 -9.39
CA TYR A 305 -12.95 12.23 -9.39
C TYR A 305 -12.39 11.86 -8.01
N ARG A 306 -13.17 11.15 -7.19
CA ARG A 306 -12.67 10.58 -5.91
C ARG A 306 -11.74 9.39 -6.22
N ARG A 307 -10.47 9.47 -5.78
CA ARG A 307 -9.37 8.53 -6.08
C ARG A 307 -8.92 7.81 -4.82
N ARG A 308 -8.73 6.49 -4.89
CA ARG A 308 -8.21 5.70 -3.76
C ARG A 308 -6.70 5.92 -3.54
N ALA A 309 -5.96 6.29 -4.59
CA ALA A 309 -4.56 6.73 -4.48
C ALA A 309 -4.35 7.96 -3.57
N SER A 310 -5.40 8.75 -3.28
CA SER A 310 -5.34 9.85 -2.30
C SER A 310 -5.08 9.39 -0.87
N GLY A 311 -5.28 8.11 -0.55
CA GLY A 311 -5.35 7.60 0.83
C GLY A 311 -6.63 7.98 1.58
N LEU A 312 -7.42 8.92 1.06
CA LEU A 312 -8.57 9.53 1.75
C LEU A 312 -9.92 8.85 1.50
N VAL A 313 -9.96 7.86 0.61
CA VAL A 313 -11.19 7.24 0.11
C VAL A 313 -11.15 5.75 0.38
N ASP A 314 -11.78 5.32 1.48
CA ASP A 314 -11.87 3.92 1.92
C ASP A 314 -13.24 3.29 1.64
N ILE A 315 -14.03 3.87 0.74
CA ILE A 315 -15.34 3.36 0.30
C ILE A 315 -15.39 3.40 -1.23
N ALA A 316 -15.93 2.36 -1.86
CA ALA A 316 -16.23 2.29 -3.28
C ALA A 316 -17.67 1.84 -3.53
N VAL A 317 -18.32 2.40 -4.55
CA VAL A 317 -19.67 1.97 -4.95
C VAL A 317 -19.62 0.60 -5.61
N GLY A 318 -20.56 -0.25 -5.20
CA GLY A 318 -20.79 -1.60 -5.75
C GLY A 318 -20.71 -2.68 -4.69
N ASP A 319 -20.78 -3.93 -5.13
CA ASP A 319 -20.64 -5.16 -4.36
C ASP A 319 -19.77 -6.16 -5.14
N LEU A 320 -19.52 -7.36 -4.60
CA LEU A 320 -18.76 -8.39 -5.34
C LEU A 320 -19.45 -8.84 -6.63
N GLY A 321 -20.78 -8.74 -6.73
CA GLY A 321 -21.52 -9.01 -7.97
C GLY A 321 -21.17 -8.03 -9.09
N PHE A 322 -21.10 -6.74 -8.77
CA PHE A 322 -20.64 -5.68 -9.68
C PHE A 322 -19.16 -5.81 -10.02
N VAL A 323 -18.29 -6.10 -9.04
CA VAL A 323 -16.86 -6.35 -9.29
C VAL A 323 -16.68 -7.52 -10.27
N ARG A 324 -17.44 -8.60 -10.07
CA ARG A 324 -17.45 -9.76 -10.97
C ARG A 324 -18.02 -9.43 -12.35
N SER A 325 -19.10 -8.64 -12.44
CA SER A 325 -19.67 -8.28 -13.74
C SER A 325 -18.66 -7.48 -14.58
N VAL A 326 -18.07 -6.42 -14.04
CA VAL A 326 -17.10 -5.58 -14.76
C VAL A 326 -15.93 -6.41 -15.30
N VAL A 327 -15.32 -7.25 -14.45
CA VAL A 327 -14.16 -8.07 -14.81
C VAL A 327 -14.48 -9.17 -15.84
N THR A 328 -15.72 -9.67 -15.89
CA THR A 328 -16.09 -10.81 -16.74
C THR A 328 -16.93 -10.47 -17.97
N SER A 329 -17.59 -9.31 -18.01
CA SER A 329 -18.48 -8.92 -19.12
C SER A 329 -17.97 -7.74 -19.95
N VAL A 330 -17.01 -6.94 -19.47
CA VAL A 330 -16.57 -5.74 -20.19
C VAL A 330 -15.54 -6.09 -21.25
N ASN A 331 -15.98 -6.07 -22.51
CA ASN A 331 -15.20 -6.45 -23.70
C ASN A 331 -14.14 -5.43 -24.15
N ARG A 332 -13.78 -4.47 -23.29
CA ARG A 332 -12.80 -3.43 -23.57
C ARG A 332 -11.86 -3.25 -22.40
N THR A 333 -10.64 -2.84 -22.71
CA THR A 333 -9.62 -2.46 -21.73
C THR A 333 -10.09 -1.27 -20.88
N PRO A 334 -9.66 -1.17 -19.60
CA PRO A 334 -9.88 0.01 -18.75
C PRO A 334 -9.50 1.33 -19.46
N ARG A 335 -8.41 1.31 -20.23
CA ARG A 335 -7.95 2.41 -21.09
C ARG A 335 -9.02 2.98 -22.03
N SER A 336 -9.98 2.17 -22.47
CA SER A 336 -11.07 2.59 -23.38
C SER A 336 -12.13 3.48 -22.70
N PHE A 337 -12.10 3.54 -21.36
CA PHE A 337 -13.01 4.31 -20.51
C PHE A 337 -12.29 5.38 -19.71
N GLY A 338 -11.01 5.14 -19.38
CA GLY A 338 -10.15 6.14 -18.77
C GLY A 338 -10.01 7.38 -19.67
N ILE A 339 -10.33 8.54 -19.09
CA ILE A 339 -9.80 9.82 -19.57
C ILE A 339 -8.29 9.68 -19.52
N ASN A 340 -7.63 9.57 -20.68
CA ASN A 340 -6.18 9.43 -20.74
C ASN A 340 -5.56 10.57 -19.92
N PRO A 341 -4.83 10.30 -18.81
CA PRO A 341 -4.35 11.35 -17.93
C PRO A 341 -3.38 12.31 -18.64
N ARG A 342 -2.79 11.90 -19.77
CA ARG A 342 -1.96 12.76 -20.64
C ARG A 342 -2.77 13.76 -21.47
N ASN A 343 -4.07 13.53 -21.69
CA ASN A 343 -4.93 14.33 -22.56
C ASN A 343 -5.94 15.21 -21.81
N ILE A 344 -5.85 15.33 -20.47
CA ILE A 344 -6.74 16.21 -19.67
C ILE A 344 -6.69 17.67 -20.16
N PHE A 345 -5.60 18.10 -20.79
CA PHE A 345 -5.40 19.43 -21.36
C PHE A 345 -5.52 19.50 -22.90
N GLY A 346 -5.89 18.40 -23.57
CA GLY A 346 -6.00 18.32 -25.02
C GLY A 346 -7.43 18.54 -25.52
N ALA A 347 -7.76 19.75 -25.98
CA ALA A 347 -9.11 20.21 -26.34
C ALA A 347 -9.78 19.54 -27.58
N GLY A 348 -9.36 18.32 -27.97
CA GLY A 348 -9.62 17.75 -29.30
C GLY A 348 -10.81 16.81 -29.45
N THR A 349 -11.06 15.87 -28.53
CA THR A 349 -12.06 14.79 -28.77
C THR A 349 -12.81 14.34 -27.52
N ARG A 350 -14.15 14.47 -27.54
CA ARG A 350 -15.06 14.02 -26.48
C ARG A 350 -15.29 12.50 -26.56
N GLN A 351 -14.40 11.68 -25.98
CA GLN A 351 -14.53 10.21 -25.92
C GLN A 351 -15.36 9.67 -24.72
N TYR A 352 -16.10 10.54 -24.02
CA TYR A 352 -16.72 10.30 -22.71
C TYR A 352 -17.89 9.28 -22.66
N ASP A 353 -18.27 8.65 -23.77
CA ASP A 353 -19.63 8.11 -23.97
C ASP A 353 -19.68 6.61 -24.33
N ASN A 354 -18.58 5.88 -24.12
CA ASN A 354 -18.49 4.47 -24.52
C ASN A 354 -19.00 3.46 -23.48
N PHE A 355 -18.78 3.70 -22.18
CA PHE A 355 -19.12 2.71 -21.14
C PHE A 355 -20.64 2.50 -21.04
N ALA A 356 -21.39 3.58 -20.87
CA ALA A 356 -22.85 3.52 -20.72
C ALA A 356 -23.52 2.90 -21.96
N LYS A 357 -23.06 3.25 -23.17
CA LYS A 357 -23.59 2.69 -24.42
C LYS A 357 -23.35 1.19 -24.58
N GLN A 358 -22.26 0.65 -24.04
CA GLN A 358 -21.98 -0.78 -24.13
C GLN A 358 -22.60 -1.58 -22.96
N TYR A 359 -22.56 -1.05 -21.74
CA TYR A 359 -23.09 -1.75 -20.56
C TYR A 359 -24.62 -1.77 -20.51
N PHE A 360 -25.29 -0.69 -20.93
CA PHE A 360 -26.75 -0.58 -20.91
C PHE A 360 -27.44 -0.86 -22.26
N ASN A 361 -26.69 -0.98 -23.36
CA ASN A 361 -27.26 -1.30 -24.68
C ASN A 361 -26.40 -2.30 -25.48
N PRO A 362 -26.49 -3.61 -25.17
CA PRO A 362 -25.69 -4.64 -25.85
C PRO A 362 -26.01 -4.79 -27.35
N ALA A 363 -27.13 -4.24 -27.85
CA ALA A 363 -27.48 -4.30 -29.27
C ALA A 363 -26.65 -3.34 -30.14
N ASN A 364 -25.92 -2.40 -29.54
CA ASN A 364 -25.20 -1.33 -30.26
C ASN A 364 -23.67 -1.52 -30.26
N THR A 365 -23.18 -2.70 -29.85
CA THR A 365 -21.81 -3.09 -30.16
C THR A 365 -21.72 -3.39 -31.66
N THR A 366 -21.22 -2.41 -32.43
CA THR A 366 -20.47 -2.74 -33.64
C THR A 366 -19.35 -3.67 -33.21
N THR A 367 -19.53 -4.97 -33.44
CA THR A 367 -18.50 -5.97 -33.16
C THR A 367 -17.27 -5.59 -33.97
N ASP A 368 -16.20 -5.18 -33.31
CA ASP A 368 -14.88 -5.37 -33.87
C ASP A 368 -14.67 -6.89 -33.88
N PRO A 369 -14.68 -7.57 -35.04
CA PRO A 369 -14.64 -9.03 -35.09
C PRO A 369 -13.25 -9.58 -34.66
N THR A 370 -12.28 -8.70 -34.38
CA THR A 370 -10.93 -9.07 -33.95
C THR A 370 -10.74 -9.11 -32.43
N VAL A 371 -11.59 -8.43 -31.65
CA VAL A 371 -11.52 -8.41 -30.18
C VAL A 371 -12.61 -9.29 -29.59
N THR A 372 -12.30 -10.57 -29.44
CA THR A 372 -13.18 -11.50 -28.72
C THR A 372 -13.16 -11.22 -27.22
N THR A 373 -14.32 -11.35 -26.58
CA THR A 373 -14.52 -11.18 -25.11
C THR A 373 -13.68 -12.12 -24.24
N SER A 374 -12.97 -13.07 -24.85
CA SER A 374 -12.19 -14.11 -24.21
C SER A 374 -10.73 -13.73 -23.89
N ASP A 375 -10.31 -12.49 -24.17
CA ASP A 375 -8.93 -12.07 -23.96
C ASP A 375 -8.58 -11.89 -22.47
N ARG A 376 -7.84 -12.86 -21.92
CA ARG A 376 -7.23 -12.84 -20.57
C ARG A 376 -6.50 -11.52 -20.26
N SER A 377 -5.94 -10.86 -21.28
CA SER A 377 -5.28 -9.55 -21.14
C SER A 377 -6.24 -8.47 -20.62
N ILE A 378 -7.48 -8.42 -21.11
CA ILE A 378 -8.52 -7.46 -20.70
C ILE A 378 -8.94 -7.72 -19.26
N VAL A 379 -9.21 -8.99 -18.92
CA VAL A 379 -9.57 -9.43 -17.56
C VAL A 379 -8.49 -9.02 -16.54
N ARG A 380 -7.20 -9.29 -16.85
CA ARG A 380 -6.07 -8.91 -15.99
C ARG A 380 -5.95 -7.39 -15.85
N GLN A 381 -6.15 -6.63 -16.93
CA GLN A 381 -6.13 -5.16 -16.89
C GLN A 381 -7.22 -4.59 -15.96
N TRP A 382 -8.45 -5.13 -16.00
CA TRP A 382 -9.50 -4.76 -15.04
C TRP A 382 -9.13 -5.08 -13.59
N MET A 383 -8.53 -6.24 -13.34
CA MET A 383 -8.05 -6.60 -12.01
C MET A 383 -6.97 -5.63 -11.50
N ILE A 384 -6.05 -5.19 -12.39
CA ILE A 384 -5.01 -4.20 -12.06
C ILE A 384 -5.62 -2.79 -11.86
N ASP A 385 -6.62 -2.40 -12.65
CA ASP A 385 -7.31 -1.09 -12.53
C ASP A 385 -8.06 -0.93 -11.20
N ALA A 386 -8.31 -2.03 -10.50
CA ALA A 386 -8.88 -2.06 -9.15
C ALA A 386 -7.86 -1.93 -8.01
N LEU A 387 -6.53 -1.96 -8.25
CA LEU A 387 -5.58 -1.57 -7.20
C LEU A 387 -5.88 -0.12 -6.74
N PRO A 388 -5.71 0.21 -5.44
CA PRO A 388 -5.78 1.58 -4.95
C PRO A 388 -4.71 2.52 -5.56
N SER A 389 -3.51 1.99 -5.84
CA SER A 389 -2.43 2.66 -6.58
C SER A 389 -2.82 2.94 -8.04
N GLU A 390 -2.33 4.03 -8.63
CA GLU A 390 -2.55 4.31 -10.06
C GLU A 390 -1.57 3.49 -10.95
N TRP A 391 -2.05 3.02 -12.10
CA TRP A 391 -1.26 2.27 -13.10
C TRP A 391 -1.50 2.79 -14.52
N ASP A 392 -0.44 3.10 -15.27
CA ASP A 392 -0.48 3.45 -16.70
C ASP A 392 -0.51 2.17 -17.53
N GLN A 393 -1.72 1.73 -17.89
CA GLN A 393 -1.97 0.57 -18.75
C GLN A 393 -1.98 0.94 -20.25
N SER A 394 -1.39 2.07 -20.66
CA SER A 394 -1.33 2.47 -22.08
C SER A 394 -0.22 1.79 -22.88
N GLY A 395 0.76 1.19 -22.21
CA GLY A 395 1.75 0.29 -22.79
C GLY A 395 1.30 -1.17 -22.80
N GLY A 396 2.12 -2.05 -23.40
CA GLY A 396 1.94 -3.51 -23.29
C GLY A 396 2.28 -4.06 -21.90
N ILE A 397 3.11 -3.34 -21.14
CA ILE A 397 3.47 -3.59 -19.75
C ILE A 397 2.83 -2.47 -18.91
N PRO A 398 2.04 -2.80 -17.86
CA PRO A 398 1.56 -1.80 -16.90
C PRO A 398 2.72 -1.14 -16.16
N VAL A 399 2.73 0.18 -16.08
CA VAL A 399 3.73 0.96 -15.33
C VAL A 399 3.06 1.62 -14.13
N GLN A 400 3.65 1.52 -12.95
CA GLN A 400 3.14 2.19 -11.76
C GLN A 400 3.23 3.72 -11.93
N VAL A 401 2.16 4.42 -11.57
CA VAL A 401 2.00 5.88 -11.73
C VAL A 401 2.15 6.58 -10.38
N SER A 402 1.48 6.06 -9.36
CA SER A 402 1.62 6.50 -7.97
C SER A 402 1.08 5.44 -7.02
N ARG A 403 1.59 5.42 -5.79
CA ARG A 403 1.07 4.58 -4.70
C ARG A 403 0.06 5.34 -3.87
N VAL A 404 -0.66 4.61 -3.03
CA VAL A 404 -1.58 5.18 -2.04
C VAL A 404 -0.83 6.18 -1.17
N ARG A 405 -1.35 7.39 -1.07
CA ARG A 405 -0.80 8.41 -0.19
C ARG A 405 -1.00 8.03 1.26
N TYR A 406 0.01 8.32 2.07
CA TYR A 406 -0.08 8.33 3.51
C TYR A 406 0.85 9.43 4.05
N GLU A 407 0.68 9.79 5.30
CA GLU A 407 1.63 10.64 6.03
C GLU A 407 1.71 10.12 7.48
N ASP A 408 2.89 10.13 8.10
CA ASP A 408 3.08 9.61 9.47
C ASP A 408 2.32 10.43 10.53
N VAL A 409 2.09 11.70 10.21
CA VAL A 409 1.38 12.69 11.03
C VAL A 409 0.50 13.55 10.10
N PRO A 410 -0.61 14.12 10.60
CA PRO A 410 -1.35 15.14 9.87
C PRO A 410 -0.42 16.22 9.35
N THR A 411 -0.45 16.50 8.03
CA THR A 411 0.37 17.57 7.43
C THR A 411 0.01 18.95 7.97
N ARG A 412 -1.15 19.02 8.63
CA ARG A 412 -1.65 20.20 9.33
C ARG A 412 -2.33 19.81 10.65
N LEU A 413 -1.74 20.25 11.75
CA LEU A 413 -2.24 19.98 13.10
C LEU A 413 -3.45 20.81 13.51
N LEU A 414 -3.58 22.05 13.00
CA LEU A 414 -4.66 22.97 13.34
C LEU A 414 -5.13 23.78 12.12
N TYR A 415 -6.44 23.81 11.93
CA TYR A 415 -7.10 24.84 11.13
C TYR A 415 -7.37 26.08 12.00
N SER A 416 -7.40 27.26 11.40
CA SER A 416 -7.76 28.49 12.11
C SER A 416 -9.15 28.94 11.67
N ASP A 417 -9.98 29.36 12.62
CA ASP A 417 -11.37 29.76 12.40
C ASP A 417 -11.53 30.77 11.25
N ALA A 418 -10.54 31.65 11.06
CA ALA A 418 -10.51 32.65 9.99
C ALA A 418 -10.39 32.08 8.55
N GLN A 419 -10.16 30.78 8.38
CA GLN A 419 -10.11 30.14 7.05
C GLN A 419 -11.45 29.61 6.58
N PHE A 420 -12.37 29.35 7.51
CA PHE A 420 -13.72 28.88 7.20
C PHE A 420 -14.72 29.99 7.49
N ASN A 421 -15.87 29.95 6.82
CA ASN A 421 -16.93 30.90 7.13
C ASN A 421 -17.47 30.61 8.55
N ASN A 422 -17.77 31.65 9.33
CA ASN A 422 -18.40 31.50 10.64
C ASN A 422 -19.91 31.20 10.52
N ASN A 423 -20.23 30.09 9.85
CA ASN A 423 -21.55 29.52 9.64
C ASN A 423 -21.45 27.99 9.58
N ASP A 424 -22.57 27.29 9.54
CA ASP A 424 -22.55 25.82 9.63
C ASP A 424 -21.92 25.15 8.39
N THR A 425 -21.97 25.80 7.23
CA THR A 425 -21.23 25.38 6.04
C THR A 425 -19.72 25.39 6.26
N GLY A 426 -19.18 26.41 6.95
CA GLY A 426 -17.76 26.47 7.31
C GLY A 426 -17.36 25.44 8.36
N ARG A 427 -18.25 25.15 9.33
CA ARG A 427 -18.06 24.06 10.31
C ARG A 427 -17.99 22.69 9.64
N LEU A 428 -18.85 22.44 8.66
CA LEU A 428 -18.84 21.22 7.83
C LEU A 428 -17.53 21.12 7.03
N GLN A 429 -17.08 22.21 6.41
CA GLN A 429 -15.82 22.26 5.67
C GLN A 429 -14.61 21.97 6.57
N GLN A 430 -14.58 22.56 7.78
CA GLN A 430 -13.57 22.28 8.79
C GLN A 430 -13.57 20.79 9.18
N ALA A 431 -14.73 20.23 9.53
CA ALA A 431 -14.86 18.83 9.91
C ALA A 431 -14.43 17.87 8.78
N ILE A 432 -14.73 18.19 7.52
CA ILE A 432 -14.27 17.43 6.35
C ILE A 432 -12.75 17.52 6.21
N ALA A 433 -12.15 18.70 6.38
CA ALA A 433 -10.72 18.92 6.23
C ALA A 433 -9.90 18.25 7.34
N GLU A 434 -10.36 18.34 8.60
CA GLU A 434 -9.81 17.61 9.74
C GLU A 434 -9.94 16.09 9.53
N SER A 435 -11.10 15.61 9.08
CA SER A 435 -11.32 14.20 8.78
C SER A 435 -10.47 13.67 7.62
N ASN A 436 -10.15 14.50 6.62
CA ASN A 436 -9.17 14.16 5.58
C ASN A 436 -7.74 14.08 6.16
N GLN A 437 -7.36 14.98 7.05
CA GLN A 437 -6.05 14.95 7.71
C GLN A 437 -5.85 13.72 8.59
N GLU A 438 -6.85 13.36 9.41
CA GLU A 438 -6.86 12.14 10.23
C GLU A 438 -6.72 10.86 9.35
N MET A 439 -7.36 10.85 8.19
CA MET A 439 -7.41 9.69 7.29
C MET A 439 -6.06 9.34 6.64
N LEU A 440 -5.14 10.29 6.45
CA LEU A 440 -3.81 10.02 5.85
C LEU A 440 -2.95 9.05 6.69
N GLY A 441 -3.17 9.01 8.00
CA GLY A 441 -2.49 8.06 8.90
C GLY A 441 -3.25 6.74 9.10
N SER A 442 -4.54 6.66 8.74
CA SER A 442 -5.41 5.53 9.13
C SER A 442 -5.02 4.20 8.47
N SER A 443 -4.45 4.27 7.27
CA SER A 443 -4.01 3.10 6.50
C SER A 443 -2.59 2.63 6.86
N VAL A 444 -1.87 3.33 7.74
CA VAL A 444 -0.50 2.94 8.15
C VAL A 444 -0.56 1.68 9.01
N PHE A 445 -0.04 0.58 8.47
CA PHE A 445 -0.10 -0.74 9.11
C PHE A 445 1.22 -1.09 9.79
N LEU A 446 2.33 -0.84 9.11
CA LEU A 446 3.68 -1.13 9.57
C LEU A 446 4.61 0.02 9.15
N PRO A 447 4.92 0.98 10.04
CA PRO A 447 5.86 2.04 9.76
C PRO A 447 7.29 1.49 9.70
N ARG A 448 8.15 2.18 8.96
CA ARG A 448 9.54 1.78 8.69
C ARG A 448 9.68 0.40 8.03
N CYS A 449 8.68 0.00 7.25
CA CYS A 449 8.76 -1.19 6.41
C CYS A 449 9.68 -0.88 5.23
N THR A 450 10.92 -1.34 5.26
CA THR A 450 11.94 -1.03 4.25
C THR A 450 11.86 -1.94 3.02
N GLU A 451 11.18 -3.08 3.17
CA GLU A 451 11.00 -4.08 2.13
C GLU A 451 9.73 -4.88 2.39
N PHE A 452 8.98 -5.19 1.34
CA PHE A 452 7.75 -5.98 1.39
C PHE A 452 7.70 -6.86 0.14
N ILE A 453 7.66 -8.16 0.37
CA ILE A 453 7.76 -9.21 -0.63
C ILE A 453 6.56 -10.13 -0.48
N VAL A 454 5.84 -10.37 -1.57
CA VAL A 454 4.68 -11.27 -1.59
C VAL A 454 4.95 -12.41 -2.56
N GLU A 455 5.25 -13.58 -2.03
CA GLU A 455 5.48 -14.81 -2.80
C GLU A 455 4.30 -15.75 -2.61
N TRP A 456 4.05 -16.65 -3.56
CA TRP A 456 2.88 -17.52 -3.53
C TRP A 456 3.20 -18.94 -3.99
N SER A 457 2.41 -19.93 -3.56
CA SER A 457 2.64 -21.34 -3.89
C SER A 457 1.33 -22.09 -4.08
N TYR A 458 1.31 -23.05 -5.01
CA TYR A 458 0.23 -24.03 -5.13
C TYR A 458 0.31 -25.17 -4.10
N GLY A 459 1.32 -25.17 -3.22
CA GLY A 459 1.61 -26.31 -2.35
C GLY A 459 2.40 -27.42 -3.03
N PHE A 460 2.92 -27.18 -4.25
CA PHE A 460 3.84 -28.10 -4.91
C PHE A 460 5.18 -28.11 -4.18
N VAL A 461 5.80 -29.29 -4.13
CA VAL A 461 7.14 -29.49 -3.55
C VAL A 461 8.15 -29.81 -4.65
N ASN A 462 9.42 -29.49 -4.43
CA ASN A 462 10.47 -29.84 -5.38
C ASN A 462 10.69 -31.36 -5.41
N GLU A 463 10.20 -32.01 -6.48
CA GLU A 463 10.32 -33.46 -6.69
C GLU A 463 11.54 -33.87 -7.52
N ASN A 464 12.23 -32.90 -8.15
CA ASN A 464 13.40 -33.18 -8.99
C ASN A 464 14.64 -33.51 -8.14
N ILE A 465 14.65 -33.10 -6.88
CA ILE A 465 15.72 -33.38 -5.92
C ILE A 465 15.39 -34.67 -5.20
N VAL A 466 16.18 -35.71 -5.48
CA VAL A 466 16.06 -37.04 -4.87
C VAL A 466 16.98 -37.24 -3.67
N ASN A 467 17.98 -36.38 -3.48
CA ASN A 467 18.91 -36.48 -2.37
C ASN A 467 18.31 -35.89 -1.09
N VAL A 468 18.06 -36.75 -0.09
CA VAL A 468 17.50 -36.35 1.22
C VAL A 468 18.41 -35.45 2.06
N THR A 469 19.70 -35.32 1.71
CA THR A 469 20.63 -34.39 2.39
C THR A 469 20.67 -33.01 1.75
N ASP A 470 20.01 -32.81 0.61
CA ASP A 470 19.92 -31.51 -0.04
C ASP A 470 18.91 -30.63 0.71
N PRO A 471 19.27 -29.38 1.09
CA PRO A 471 18.34 -28.51 1.81
C PRO A 471 17.05 -28.24 1.04
N GLU A 472 17.04 -28.27 -0.30
CA GLU A 472 15.84 -28.08 -1.13
C GLU A 472 14.96 -29.35 -1.25
N PHE A 473 15.36 -30.50 -0.70
CA PHE A 473 14.60 -31.76 -0.77
C PHE A 473 13.17 -31.60 -0.23
N LYS A 474 12.17 -31.82 -1.10
CA LYS A 474 10.74 -31.68 -0.79
C LYS A 474 10.34 -30.31 -0.19
N GLN A 475 11.14 -29.26 -0.40
CA GLN A 475 10.71 -27.89 -0.06
C GLN A 475 9.56 -27.43 -0.95
N LEU A 476 8.69 -26.57 -0.40
CA LEU A 476 7.64 -25.89 -1.17
C LEU A 476 8.26 -25.01 -2.26
N ILE A 477 7.72 -25.11 -3.48
CA ILE A 477 8.08 -24.24 -4.60
C ILE A 477 7.33 -22.92 -4.43
N TRP A 478 8.06 -21.82 -4.35
CA TRP A 478 7.53 -20.46 -4.23
C TRP A 478 7.70 -19.71 -5.54
N TYR A 479 6.67 -18.94 -5.89
CA TYR A 479 6.56 -18.17 -7.11
C TYR A 479 6.44 -16.68 -6.83
N GLY A 480 6.85 -15.89 -7.81
CA GLY A 480 7.00 -14.44 -7.77
C GLY A 480 8.40 -14.05 -8.26
N ARG A 481 8.72 -12.75 -8.25
CA ARG A 481 9.97 -12.26 -8.83
C ARG A 481 11.18 -12.94 -8.17
N ASP A 482 12.08 -13.45 -9.02
CA ASP A 482 13.24 -14.27 -8.61
C ASP A 482 14.01 -13.62 -7.45
N ARG A 483 14.27 -14.44 -6.43
CA ARG A 483 14.91 -14.00 -5.20
C ARG A 483 15.82 -15.09 -4.68
N ARG A 484 17.01 -14.71 -4.23
CA ARG A 484 17.94 -15.58 -3.53
C ARG A 484 18.00 -15.21 -2.05
N ILE A 485 18.30 -16.19 -1.22
CA ILE A 485 18.67 -16.00 0.18
C ILE A 485 20.14 -16.31 0.28
N ASP A 486 20.92 -15.39 0.83
CA ASP A 486 22.31 -15.64 1.25
C ASP A 486 22.31 -16.90 2.12
N SER A 487 22.90 -17.95 1.57
CA SER A 487 22.80 -19.32 2.06
C SER A 487 24.14 -19.86 2.56
N ASN A 488 25.22 -19.12 2.30
CA ASN A 488 26.56 -19.37 2.81
C ASN A 488 26.98 -18.38 3.91
N ALA A 489 26.17 -17.34 4.15
CA ALA A 489 26.38 -16.24 5.09
C ALA A 489 27.64 -15.39 4.79
N ASP A 490 27.99 -15.21 3.51
CA ASP A 490 29.10 -14.35 3.08
C ASP A 490 28.71 -12.88 2.87
N GLY A 491 27.41 -12.56 2.93
CA GLY A 491 26.86 -11.21 2.77
C GLY A 491 26.57 -10.83 1.32
N LEU A 492 26.81 -11.71 0.34
CA LEU A 492 26.61 -11.44 -1.08
C LEU A 492 25.56 -12.39 -1.68
N LEU A 493 24.63 -11.86 -2.47
CA LEU A 493 23.66 -12.68 -3.20
C LEU A 493 24.28 -13.16 -4.53
N THR A 494 24.77 -14.38 -4.56
CA THR A 494 25.46 -14.97 -5.71
C THR A 494 24.59 -15.95 -6.51
N ALA A 495 25.06 -16.40 -7.67
CA ALA A 495 24.41 -17.47 -8.43
C ALA A 495 24.49 -18.86 -7.74
N ALA A 496 25.34 -19.02 -6.73
CA ALA A 496 25.42 -20.23 -5.92
C ALA A 496 24.34 -20.27 -4.82
N ASP A 497 23.73 -19.12 -4.49
CA ASP A 497 22.80 -19.03 -3.38
C ASP A 497 21.44 -19.64 -3.64
N ARG A 498 20.87 -20.21 -2.56
CA ARG A 498 19.57 -20.89 -2.61
C ARG A 498 18.48 -19.94 -3.12
N VAL A 499 17.75 -20.41 -4.12
CA VAL A 499 16.67 -19.64 -4.74
C VAL A 499 15.42 -19.75 -3.87
N ALA A 500 15.01 -18.62 -3.29
CA ALA A 500 13.91 -18.49 -2.35
C ALA A 500 12.54 -18.57 -3.03
N ALA A 501 12.41 -17.91 -4.18
CA ALA A 501 11.23 -17.92 -5.06
C ALA A 501 11.69 -17.69 -6.51
N ARG A 502 10.92 -18.19 -7.47
CA ARG A 502 11.22 -18.15 -8.91
C ARG A 502 10.05 -17.57 -9.70
N PHE A 503 10.33 -16.90 -10.81
CA PHE A 503 9.30 -16.52 -11.78
C PHE A 503 8.39 -17.69 -12.12
N TYR A 504 7.08 -17.46 -12.24
CA TYR A 504 6.18 -18.54 -12.62
C TYR A 504 6.39 -18.95 -14.08
N ASN A 505 6.90 -20.18 -14.28
CA ASN A 505 7.10 -20.76 -15.60
C ASN A 505 6.53 -22.18 -15.65
N LYS A 506 5.49 -22.35 -16.47
CA LYS A 506 4.73 -23.59 -16.68
C LYS A 506 5.61 -24.77 -17.13
N SER A 507 6.77 -24.51 -17.73
CA SER A 507 7.71 -25.56 -18.17
C SER A 507 8.45 -26.27 -17.03
N TYR A 508 8.48 -25.73 -15.81
CA TYR A 508 9.18 -26.40 -14.69
C TYR A 508 8.43 -27.60 -14.09
N GLY A 509 7.18 -27.85 -14.50
CA GLY A 509 6.38 -29.03 -14.10
C GLY A 509 6.34 -30.18 -15.12
N ARG A 510 7.24 -30.22 -16.10
CA ARG A 510 7.07 -31.02 -17.34
C ARG A 510 7.22 -32.54 -17.21
N THR A 511 7.39 -33.08 -16.01
CA THR A 511 7.56 -34.51 -15.71
C THR A 511 6.42 -35.09 -14.85
N GLY A 512 5.16 -34.74 -15.15
CA GLY A 512 4.01 -35.35 -14.50
C GLY A 512 2.64 -34.85 -14.97
N THR A 513 1.58 -35.40 -14.39
CA THR A 513 0.18 -34.93 -14.55
C THR A 513 -0.12 -33.64 -13.77
N ASN A 514 0.80 -33.22 -12.89
CA ASN A 514 0.71 -32.00 -12.10
C ASN A 514 1.02 -30.75 -12.95
N GLN A 515 0.16 -30.48 -13.94
CA GLN A 515 0.18 -29.18 -14.63
C GLN A 515 -0.29 -28.10 -13.64
N GLY A 516 0.60 -27.14 -13.35
CA GLY A 516 0.20 -25.88 -12.74
C GLY A 516 -0.79 -25.10 -13.63
N PRO A 517 -1.28 -23.94 -13.19
CA PRO A 517 -2.13 -23.09 -14.02
C PRO A 517 -1.43 -22.69 -15.33
N ASP A 518 -2.20 -22.09 -16.23
CA ASP A 518 -1.62 -21.56 -17.46
C ASP A 518 -0.65 -20.39 -17.17
N GLU A 519 0.44 -20.31 -17.92
CA GLU A 519 1.48 -19.27 -17.75
C GLU A 519 0.93 -17.86 -17.95
N LEU A 520 -0.11 -17.75 -18.77
CA LEU A 520 -0.81 -16.51 -19.08
C LEU A 520 -1.67 -15.96 -17.92
N LEU A 521 -1.72 -16.62 -16.74
CA LEU A 521 -2.26 -16.01 -15.52
C LEU A 521 -1.27 -15.04 -14.85
N VAL A 522 0.02 -15.13 -15.21
CA VAL A 522 1.08 -14.26 -14.74
C VAL A 522 1.59 -13.41 -15.91
N VAL A 523 1.82 -12.12 -15.67
CA VAL A 523 2.25 -11.14 -16.67
C VAL A 523 3.59 -10.54 -16.27
N GLY A 524 4.35 -10.05 -17.24
CA GLY A 524 5.72 -9.56 -17.08
C GLY A 524 6.76 -10.50 -17.68
N HIS A 525 6.47 -11.82 -17.73
CA HIS A 525 7.40 -12.81 -18.24
C HIS A 525 7.40 -12.91 -19.78
N GLY A 526 8.42 -12.30 -20.41
CA GLY A 526 8.81 -12.63 -21.79
C GLY A 526 9.66 -13.90 -21.84
N ALA A 527 9.73 -14.57 -23.00
CA ALA A 527 10.48 -15.82 -23.15
C ALA A 527 12.01 -15.71 -22.91
N GLY A 528 12.54 -14.49 -22.81
CA GLY A 528 13.96 -14.19 -22.50
C GLY A 528 14.24 -13.77 -21.05
N GLY A 529 13.28 -13.96 -20.13
CA GLY A 529 13.35 -13.44 -18.76
C GLY A 529 12.68 -12.07 -18.61
N ILE A 530 12.69 -11.54 -17.38
CA ILE A 530 12.12 -10.24 -17.02
C ILE A 530 13.27 -9.28 -16.74
N ALA A 531 13.27 -8.09 -17.35
CA ALA A 531 14.21 -7.04 -16.97
C ALA A 531 13.94 -6.58 -15.53
N ASP A 532 14.97 -6.24 -14.76
CA ASP A 532 14.81 -6.08 -13.31
C ASP A 532 13.90 -4.93 -12.86
N ASN A 533 13.54 -4.04 -13.78
CA ASN A 533 12.58 -2.96 -13.60
C ASN A 533 11.13 -3.30 -14.00
N VAL A 534 10.88 -4.40 -14.73
CA VAL A 534 9.53 -4.76 -15.17
C VAL A 534 8.79 -5.46 -14.01
N PRO A 535 7.56 -5.04 -13.66
CA PRO A 535 6.77 -5.71 -12.64
C PRO A 535 6.27 -7.08 -13.15
N GLU A 536 6.34 -8.11 -12.30
CA GLU A 536 5.61 -9.36 -12.50
C GLU A 536 4.25 -9.23 -11.81
N ILE A 537 3.17 -9.57 -12.51
CA ILE A 537 1.81 -9.42 -11.98
C ILE A 537 1.07 -10.75 -12.10
N ALA A 538 0.70 -11.34 -10.98
CA ALA A 538 -0.09 -12.56 -10.92
C ALA A 538 -1.55 -12.23 -10.56
N CYS A 539 -2.49 -12.67 -11.38
CA CYS A 539 -3.93 -12.46 -11.17
C CYS A 539 -4.64 -13.81 -10.99
N PHE A 540 -5.46 -13.93 -9.93
CA PHE A 540 -6.28 -15.09 -9.57
C PHE A 540 -7.73 -14.61 -9.36
N GLY A 541 -8.76 -15.42 -9.62
CA GLY A 541 -10.09 -14.88 -9.88
C GLY A 541 -11.09 -15.92 -10.41
N TYR A 542 -12.00 -15.50 -11.28
CA TYR A 542 -13.24 -16.23 -11.60
C TYR A 542 -13.06 -17.45 -12.51
N PHE A 543 -12.79 -17.23 -13.81
CA PHE A 543 -12.73 -18.29 -14.81
C PHE A 543 -11.69 -17.97 -15.89
N ASP A 544 -11.22 -19.02 -16.54
CA ASP A 544 -10.33 -18.96 -17.68
C ASP A 544 -11.14 -18.87 -18.99
N PRO A 545 -11.23 -17.68 -19.63
CA PRO A 545 -11.99 -17.53 -20.87
C PRO A 545 -11.41 -18.33 -22.06
N ASN A 546 -10.15 -18.77 -21.98
CA ASN A 546 -9.49 -19.58 -23.00
C ASN A 546 -9.19 -21.00 -22.51
N GLY A 547 -9.73 -21.40 -21.36
CA GLY A 547 -9.56 -22.74 -20.81
C GLY A 547 -10.40 -23.76 -21.58
N ALA A 548 -9.95 -25.02 -21.64
CA ALA A 548 -10.85 -26.11 -22.00
C ALA A 548 -12.00 -26.15 -20.98
N LEU A 549 -13.22 -25.96 -21.47
CA LEU A 549 -14.40 -25.79 -20.64
C LEU A 549 -14.70 -27.08 -19.85
N ASP A 550 -15.19 -26.91 -18.62
CA ASP A 550 -15.83 -28.01 -17.89
C ASP A 550 -17.23 -28.31 -18.51
N PRO A 551 -17.96 -29.34 -18.02
CA PRO A 551 -19.32 -29.62 -18.50
C PRO A 551 -20.33 -28.48 -18.30
N ASN A 552 -20.03 -27.49 -17.46
CA ASN A 552 -20.86 -26.30 -17.20
C ASN A 552 -20.44 -25.09 -18.07
N GLY A 553 -19.42 -25.23 -18.92
CA GLY A 553 -18.94 -24.16 -19.79
C GLY A 553 -17.86 -23.25 -19.20
N PHE A 554 -17.24 -23.59 -18.06
CA PHE A 554 -16.25 -22.73 -17.39
C PHE A 554 -15.12 -23.52 -16.72
N LYS A 555 -13.87 -23.12 -16.96
CA LYS A 555 -12.73 -23.61 -16.17
C LYS A 555 -12.41 -22.57 -15.07
N PRO A 556 -12.57 -22.88 -13.77
CA PRO A 556 -12.20 -21.94 -12.71
C PRO A 556 -10.69 -21.69 -12.71
N TRP A 557 -10.26 -20.47 -12.35
CA TRP A 557 -8.83 -20.20 -12.16
C TRP A 557 -8.31 -20.92 -10.92
N SER A 558 -7.11 -21.50 -11.01
CA SER A 558 -6.42 -22.07 -9.86
C SER A 558 -5.91 -20.93 -8.98
N TRP A 559 -6.41 -20.85 -7.75
CA TRP A 559 -5.88 -19.94 -6.73
C TRP A 559 -4.65 -20.57 -6.06
N PRO A 560 -3.65 -19.77 -5.64
CA PRO A 560 -2.54 -20.28 -4.83
C PRO A 560 -3.09 -20.90 -3.55
N ARG A 561 -2.38 -21.88 -3.00
CA ARG A 561 -2.70 -22.49 -1.70
C ARG A 561 -2.07 -21.73 -0.54
N PHE A 562 -0.87 -21.19 -0.75
CA PHE A 562 -0.14 -20.45 0.28
C PHE A 562 0.34 -19.11 -0.25
N ILE A 563 0.27 -18.08 0.58
CA ILE A 563 0.99 -16.81 0.41
C ILE A 563 2.08 -16.76 1.47
N ARG A 564 3.29 -16.35 1.06
CA ARG A 564 4.41 -16.04 1.95
C ARG A 564 4.69 -14.55 1.87
N VAL A 565 4.50 -13.86 2.97
CA VAL A 565 4.84 -12.45 3.10
C VAL A 565 6.19 -12.37 3.82
N THR A 566 7.16 -11.70 3.21
CA THR A 566 8.42 -11.32 3.86
C THR A 566 8.45 -9.80 3.98
N MET A 567 8.77 -9.28 5.15
CA MET A 567 8.84 -7.85 5.44
C MET A 567 10.12 -7.52 6.20
N SER A 568 10.81 -6.44 5.82
CA SER A 568 11.97 -5.94 6.56
C SER A 568 11.60 -4.61 7.23
N ILE A 569 12.07 -4.42 8.47
CA ILE A 569 11.70 -3.29 9.34
C ILE A 569 12.98 -2.63 9.86
N ALA A 570 13.12 -1.31 9.71
CA ALA A 570 14.23 -0.57 10.31
C ALA A 570 13.98 -0.30 11.81
N ASP A 571 15.00 -0.49 12.66
CA ASP A 571 14.91 -0.21 14.10
C ASP A 571 14.55 1.27 14.35
N ALA A 572 13.62 1.49 15.30
CA ALA A 572 13.09 2.80 15.66
C ALA A 572 14.19 3.78 16.14
N SER A 573 15.21 3.24 16.80
CA SER A 573 16.28 3.92 17.52
C SER A 573 17.65 3.82 16.85
N ASP A 574 17.88 2.78 16.03
CA ASP A 574 19.07 2.64 15.20
C ASP A 574 18.67 2.36 13.74
N PRO A 575 18.45 3.40 12.92
CA PRO A 575 17.95 3.25 11.57
C PRO A 575 18.99 2.68 10.58
N THR A 576 20.12 2.15 11.05
CA THR A 576 21.09 1.37 10.24
C THR A 576 20.85 -0.14 10.36
N ILE A 577 19.98 -0.58 11.27
CA ILE A 577 19.67 -1.99 11.50
C ILE A 577 18.31 -2.32 10.89
N GLU A 578 18.27 -3.36 10.05
CA GLU A 578 17.03 -3.97 9.57
C GLU A 578 16.81 -5.34 10.23
N GLU A 579 15.56 -5.68 10.53
CA GLU A 579 15.16 -7.06 10.85
C GLU A 579 14.10 -7.56 9.88
N THR A 580 14.25 -8.80 9.39
CA THR A 580 13.35 -9.42 8.41
C THR A 580 12.46 -10.47 9.05
N TYR A 581 11.15 -10.33 8.85
CA TYR A 581 10.10 -11.20 9.33
C TYR A 581 9.44 -11.92 8.14
N GLN A 582 9.08 -13.20 8.34
CA GLN A 582 8.44 -14.01 7.30
C GLN A 582 7.25 -14.79 7.87
N VAL A 583 6.07 -14.63 7.27
CA VAL A 583 4.85 -15.35 7.62
C VAL A 583 4.33 -16.15 6.42
N VAL A 584 3.79 -17.34 6.68
CA VAL A 584 3.05 -18.14 5.70
C VAL A 584 1.58 -18.21 6.09
N LEU A 585 0.73 -17.93 5.11
CA LEU A 585 -0.71 -17.80 5.22
C LEU A 585 -1.36 -18.79 4.24
N GLU A 586 -2.31 -19.60 4.70
CA GLU A 586 -3.07 -20.50 3.82
C GLU A 586 -4.24 -19.72 3.19
N VAL A 587 -4.43 -19.92 1.90
CA VAL A 587 -5.53 -19.34 1.12
C VAL A 587 -6.74 -20.25 1.26
N PRO A 588 -7.92 -19.72 1.67
CA PRO A 588 -9.14 -20.52 1.79
C PRO A 588 -9.41 -21.32 0.52
N ALA A 589 -9.67 -22.62 0.68
CA ALA A 589 -9.72 -23.60 -0.41
C ALA A 589 -10.89 -23.39 -1.40
N GLY A 590 -11.82 -22.48 -1.10
CA GLY A 590 -13.02 -22.23 -1.91
C GLY A 590 -14.10 -23.28 -1.68
N GLY A 591 -14.47 -23.50 -0.41
CA GLY A 591 -15.77 -24.09 -0.07
C GLY A 591 -16.80 -22.97 0.04
N GLY A 592 -17.95 -23.14 -0.64
CA GLY A 592 -19.12 -22.28 -0.46
C GLY A 592 -19.96 -22.69 0.75
#